data_AF-A0A1I7C8N4-F1
#
_entry.id   AF-A0A1I7C8N4-F1
#
_cell.length_a   1.000
_cell.length_b   1.000
_cell.length_c   1.000
_cell.angle_alpha   90.00
_cell.angle_beta   90.00
_cell.angle_gamma   90.00
#
_symmetry.space_group_name_H-M   'P 1'
#
loop_
_entity.id
_entity.type
_entity.pdbx_description
1 polymer ?
#
loop_
_entity_poly.entity_id
_entity_poly.type
_entity_poly.pdbx_seq_one_letter_code
_entity_poly.pdbx_strand_id
1 'polypeptide(L)'
;MDSKRPFRPGFICTTGSCFVAIDQVQPVAISLSPAGEVLDVTSWADQVSPAVTKKRTIASGKDCVFVCDWPPSLSASSGMRTPFATVVIAVAPSGQLSASVSECTEIPPQSRRDRYLKDPKDTYTIEDIHIIEEIQQNWVFRIHLIGKNWHSEVLYETERIDFPAPAHITSQAVLGNVAAMCVQRANKRPWTFRPKCDIQLATATEYGLTSTQISSIDIGHLCWPRERNGTAVRRELGQYLDFACGSLYAAISKGAYDPQIVVHGIGLDTVIELWFKLDVFPGIDFCRQDIPFDETGNIAGLRAYTIMLDEDIEFSILQGDFDTSGSVAYV
;
A
#
# COMPACT_ATOMS: atom_id res chain seq x y z
N MET A 1 -13.88 22.37 0.44
CA MET A 1 -14.22 21.48 -0.69
C MET A 1 -14.02 20.08 -0.18
N ASP A 2 -15.08 19.26 -0.12
CA ASP A 2 -14.94 17.85 0.27
C ASP A 2 -14.13 17.13 -0.81
N SER A 3 -12.83 16.96 -0.55
CA SER A 3 -11.95 16.23 -1.46
C SER A 3 -12.35 14.77 -1.40
N LYS A 4 -12.83 14.21 -2.52
CA LYS A 4 -13.03 12.77 -2.67
C LYS A 4 -11.76 12.05 -2.23
N ARG A 5 -11.88 11.09 -1.31
CA ARG A 5 -10.78 10.22 -0.89
C ARG A 5 -11.21 8.77 -1.09
N PRO A 6 -10.75 8.12 -2.17
CA PRO A 6 -11.10 6.72 -2.43
C PRO A 6 -10.49 5.81 -1.36
N PHE A 7 -11.25 4.89 -0.76
CA PHE A 7 -10.79 3.89 0.20
C PHE A 7 -9.57 3.13 -0.35
N ARG A 8 -8.50 3.02 0.44
CA ARG A 8 -7.25 2.35 0.08
C ARG A 8 -7.12 1.08 0.92
N PRO A 9 -7.68 -0.06 0.46
CA PRO A 9 -7.67 -1.30 1.24
C PRO A 9 -6.23 -1.75 1.51
N GLY A 10 -5.88 -1.89 2.79
CA GLY A 10 -4.58 -2.42 3.21
C GLY A 10 -4.67 -3.84 3.77
N PHE A 11 -5.81 -4.18 4.35
CA PHE A 11 -6.03 -5.45 5.03
C PHE A 11 -7.46 -5.91 4.79
N ILE A 12 -7.65 -7.22 4.68
CA ILE A 12 -8.97 -7.85 4.60
C ILE A 12 -8.98 -9.16 5.39
N CYS A 13 -10.07 -9.40 6.11
CA CYS A 13 -10.31 -10.65 6.83
C CYS A 13 -11.77 -11.08 6.70
N THR A 14 -12.07 -12.30 7.15
CA THR A 14 -13.45 -12.76 7.35
C THR A 14 -13.87 -12.58 8.80
N THR A 15 -15.13 -12.17 8.99
CA THR A 15 -15.76 -12.06 10.31
C THR A 15 -17.24 -12.42 10.12
N GLY A 16 -17.71 -13.45 10.82
CA GLY A 16 -19.02 -14.05 10.54
C GLY A 16 -19.18 -14.47 9.06
N SER A 17 -20.18 -13.90 8.39
CA SER A 17 -20.52 -14.15 6.98
C SER A 17 -20.15 -13.01 6.03
N CYS A 18 -19.22 -12.14 6.44
CA CYS A 18 -18.79 -11.00 5.63
C CYS A 18 -17.27 -10.90 5.57
N PHE A 19 -16.80 -10.12 4.61
CA PHE A 19 -15.43 -9.62 4.59
C PHE A 19 -15.38 -8.27 5.30
N VAL A 20 -14.31 -8.01 6.04
CA VAL A 20 -14.03 -6.70 6.63
C VAL A 20 -12.69 -6.22 6.09
N ALA A 21 -12.69 -5.06 5.45
CA ALA A 21 -11.49 -4.43 4.94
C ALA A 21 -11.17 -3.15 5.71
N ILE A 22 -9.88 -2.90 5.94
CA ILE A 22 -9.37 -1.75 6.70
C ILE A 22 -8.55 -0.86 5.76
N ASP A 23 -8.80 0.46 5.80
CA ASP A 23 -7.99 1.42 5.03
C ASP A 23 -6.55 1.38 5.56
N GLN A 24 -5.58 1.46 4.66
CA GLN A 24 -4.17 1.39 5.03
C GLN A 24 -3.66 2.66 5.71
N VAL A 25 -4.33 3.81 5.51
CA VAL A 25 -3.93 5.13 6.02
C VAL A 25 -4.95 5.64 7.04
N GLN A 26 -6.22 5.67 6.64
CA GLN A 26 -7.28 6.30 7.41
C GLN A 26 -7.86 5.34 8.46
N PRO A 27 -8.41 5.86 9.57
CA PRO A 27 -9.09 5.07 10.59
C PRO A 27 -10.49 4.65 10.14
N VAL A 28 -10.58 3.94 9.02
CA VAL A 28 -11.84 3.57 8.36
C VAL A 28 -11.85 2.07 8.05
N ALA A 29 -13.01 1.46 8.25
CA ALA A 29 -13.29 0.08 7.88
C ALA A 29 -14.58 -0.01 7.06
N ILE A 30 -14.61 -0.99 6.17
CA ILE A 30 -15.80 -1.35 5.39
C ILE A 30 -16.11 -2.83 5.60
N SER A 31 -17.38 -3.19 5.53
CA SER A 31 -17.82 -4.58 5.44
C SER A 31 -18.39 -4.84 4.06
N LEU A 32 -18.11 -6.03 3.52
CA LEU A 32 -18.51 -6.46 2.20
C LEU A 32 -19.24 -7.80 2.26
N SER A 33 -20.28 -7.95 1.45
CA SER A 33 -20.90 -9.25 1.19
C SER A 33 -19.98 -10.12 0.32
N PRO A 34 -20.21 -11.45 0.26
CA PRO A 34 -19.52 -12.32 -0.70
C PRO A 34 -19.71 -11.92 -2.16
N ALA A 35 -20.78 -11.18 -2.48
CA ALA A 35 -21.06 -10.66 -3.81
C ALA A 35 -20.34 -9.32 -4.09
N GLY A 36 -19.65 -8.74 -3.11
CA GLY A 36 -18.94 -7.47 -3.25
C GLY A 36 -19.76 -6.22 -2.97
N GLU A 37 -20.95 -6.38 -2.40
CA GLU A 37 -21.77 -5.25 -1.98
C GLU A 37 -21.23 -4.67 -0.67
N VAL A 38 -21.13 -3.35 -0.58
CA VAL A 38 -20.78 -2.66 0.68
C VAL A 38 -21.98 -2.74 1.61
N LEU A 39 -21.80 -3.44 2.74
CA LEU A 39 -22.85 -3.61 3.75
C LEU A 39 -22.85 -2.44 4.74
N ASP A 40 -21.68 -2.01 5.18
CA ASP A 40 -21.52 -0.89 6.10
C ASP A 40 -20.13 -0.25 6.02
N VAL A 41 -20.01 0.98 6.52
CA VAL A 41 -18.76 1.74 6.63
C VAL A 41 -18.69 2.38 8.00
N THR A 42 -17.59 2.19 8.71
CA THR A 42 -17.36 2.83 10.02
C THR A 42 -16.03 3.55 10.05
N SER A 43 -15.96 4.60 10.88
CA SER A 43 -14.75 5.37 11.14
C SER A 43 -14.57 5.54 12.63
N TRP A 44 -13.31 5.58 13.07
CA TRP A 44 -12.92 5.95 14.44
C TRP A 44 -12.02 7.18 14.45
N ALA A 45 -12.11 8.00 13.39
CA ALA A 45 -11.37 9.26 13.26
C ALA A 45 -11.72 10.31 14.34
N ASP A 46 -12.81 10.16 15.07
CA ASP A 46 -13.15 11.03 16.19
C ASP A 46 -12.62 10.51 17.53
N GLN A 47 -12.34 9.20 17.61
CA GLN A 47 -11.92 8.51 18.83
C GLN A 47 -10.40 8.43 18.97
N VAL A 48 -9.67 8.15 17.88
CA VAL A 48 -8.22 7.93 17.93
C VAL A 48 -7.56 8.63 16.74
N SER A 49 -6.53 9.43 17.02
CA SER A 49 -5.67 9.97 15.97
C SER A 49 -4.92 8.83 15.30
N PRO A 50 -4.95 8.69 13.96
CA PRO A 50 -4.07 7.74 13.28
C PRO A 50 -2.64 8.08 13.67
N ALA A 51 -1.87 7.07 14.05
CA ALA A 51 -0.47 7.30 14.38
C ALA A 51 0.25 7.80 13.11
N VAL A 52 1.11 8.80 13.26
CA VAL A 52 2.04 9.25 12.20
C VAL A 52 3.17 8.24 12.02
N THR A 53 2.92 6.94 12.26
CA THR A 53 3.91 5.89 12.09
C THR A 53 3.42 4.59 11.49
N LYS A 54 4.37 3.97 10.79
CA LYS A 54 4.26 2.85 9.84
C LYS A 54 3.65 1.54 10.34
N LYS A 55 3.27 1.40 11.62
CA LYS A 55 2.86 0.11 12.17
C LYS A 55 1.44 0.15 12.70
N ARG A 56 0.51 -0.20 11.81
CA ARG A 56 -0.82 -0.67 12.16
C ARG A 56 -0.79 -2.19 12.28
N THR A 57 -1.11 -2.72 13.45
CA THR A 57 -1.33 -4.14 13.66
C THR A 57 -2.82 -4.41 13.59
N ILE A 58 -3.21 -5.43 12.83
CA ILE A 58 -4.60 -5.82 12.66
C ILE A 58 -4.73 -7.30 12.98
N ALA A 59 -5.82 -7.65 13.64
CA ALA A 59 -6.11 -8.99 14.07
C ALA A 59 -7.60 -9.26 13.90
N SER A 60 -7.94 -10.39 13.28
CA SER A 60 -9.32 -10.83 13.16
C SER A 60 -9.72 -11.72 14.33
N GLY A 61 -10.92 -11.47 14.86
CA GLY A 61 -11.66 -12.35 15.74
C GLY A 61 -12.87 -12.95 15.01
N LYS A 62 -13.68 -13.73 15.74
CA LYS A 62 -14.88 -14.38 15.18
C LYS A 62 -15.93 -13.36 14.72
N ASP A 63 -16.18 -12.35 15.56
CA ASP A 63 -17.25 -11.35 15.41
C ASP A 63 -16.69 -9.91 15.56
N CYS A 64 -15.37 -9.74 15.47
CA CYS A 64 -14.73 -8.43 15.59
C CYS A 64 -13.37 -8.39 14.88
N VAL A 65 -12.88 -7.17 14.65
CA VAL A 65 -11.52 -6.89 14.19
C VAL A 65 -10.84 -5.95 15.17
N PHE A 66 -9.62 -6.27 15.57
CA PHE A 66 -8.79 -5.43 16.42
C PHE A 66 -7.81 -4.64 15.54
N VAL A 67 -7.74 -3.33 15.74
CA VAL A 67 -6.81 -2.43 15.05
C VAL A 67 -6.00 -1.69 16.10
N CYS A 68 -4.69 -1.71 15.98
CA CYS A 68 -3.79 -1.03 16.91
C CYS A 68 -2.73 -0.25 16.13
N ASP A 69 -2.73 1.07 16.31
CA ASP A 69 -1.72 1.95 15.74
C ASP A 69 -0.60 2.15 16.77
N TRP A 70 0.60 1.65 16.45
CA TRP A 70 1.76 1.74 17.34
C TRP A 70 2.41 3.12 17.25
N PRO A 71 2.88 3.70 18.37
CA PRO A 71 3.64 4.94 18.33
C PRO A 71 4.93 4.79 17.51
N PRO A 72 5.49 5.91 17.02
CA PRO A 72 6.89 5.96 16.64
C PRO A 72 7.70 5.44 17.82
N SER A 73 8.62 4.53 17.54
CA SER A 73 9.51 3.95 18.54
C SER A 73 10.03 5.03 19.49
N LEU A 74 9.42 5.14 20.68
CA LEU A 74 10.12 5.66 21.84
C LEU A 74 11.30 4.72 22.01
N SER A 75 12.50 5.31 22.15
CA SER A 75 13.76 4.59 22.12
C SER A 75 13.68 3.31 22.95
N ALA A 76 14.23 2.23 22.40
CA ALA A 76 14.24 0.89 22.99
C ALA A 76 14.80 0.83 24.44
N SER A 77 15.31 1.95 24.96
CA SER A 77 15.82 2.13 26.31
C SER A 77 14.78 2.11 27.44
N SER A 78 13.48 2.20 27.17
CA SER A 78 12.44 2.19 28.24
C SER A 78 11.65 0.87 28.38
N GLY A 79 11.91 -0.13 27.53
CA GLY A 79 11.36 -1.49 27.68
C GLY A 79 9.83 -1.64 27.53
N MET A 80 9.06 -0.56 27.53
CA MET A 80 7.60 -0.60 27.42
C MET A 80 7.13 0.19 26.21
N ARG A 81 6.66 -0.51 25.18
CA ARG A 81 5.94 0.08 24.04
C ARG A 81 4.45 0.03 24.37
N THR A 82 3.91 1.10 24.94
CA THR A 82 2.46 1.23 25.09
C THR A 82 1.86 1.66 23.75
N PRO A 83 0.96 0.88 23.13
CA PRO A 83 0.22 1.35 21.96
C PRO A 83 -0.66 2.55 22.31
N PHE A 84 -0.97 3.40 21.32
CA PHE A 84 -1.76 4.61 21.54
C PHE A 84 -3.20 4.28 21.96
N ALA A 85 -3.81 3.32 21.28
CA ALA A 85 -5.11 2.75 21.59
C ALA A 85 -5.34 1.50 20.73
N THR A 86 -6.02 0.50 21.27
CA THR A 86 -6.59 -0.59 20.47
C THR A 86 -8.03 -0.22 20.15
N VAL A 87 -8.41 -0.24 18.88
CA VAL A 87 -9.80 -0.10 18.43
C VAL A 87 -10.35 -1.48 18.15
N VAL A 88 -11.54 -1.76 18.66
CA VAL A 88 -12.32 -2.96 18.36
C VAL A 88 -13.45 -2.56 17.43
N ILE A 89 -13.48 -3.19 16.27
CA ILE A 89 -14.54 -3.08 15.28
C ILE A 89 -15.43 -4.31 15.46
N ALA A 90 -16.55 -4.15 16.15
CA ALA A 90 -17.56 -5.19 16.26
C ALA A 90 -18.32 -5.35 14.95
N VAL A 91 -18.62 -6.59 14.58
CA VAL A 91 -19.29 -6.92 13.31
C VAL A 91 -20.54 -7.72 13.60
N ALA A 92 -21.70 -7.13 13.31
CA ALA A 92 -22.98 -7.80 13.45
C ALA A 92 -23.17 -8.86 12.34
N PRO A 93 -24.06 -9.86 12.52
CA PRO A 93 -24.39 -10.82 11.47
C PRO A 93 -24.93 -10.19 10.17
N SER A 94 -25.51 -8.99 10.25
CA SER A 94 -25.95 -8.20 9.10
C SER A 94 -24.80 -7.55 8.32
N GLY A 95 -23.57 -7.62 8.83
CA GLY A 95 -22.42 -6.87 8.33
C GLY A 95 -22.28 -5.47 8.91
N GLN A 96 -23.19 -5.02 9.78
CA GLN A 96 -23.09 -3.70 10.42
C GLN A 96 -21.83 -3.62 11.31
N LEU A 97 -21.11 -2.51 11.20
CA LEU A 97 -19.86 -2.24 11.88
C LEU A 97 -20.04 -1.22 13.02
N SER A 98 -19.37 -1.46 14.14
CA SER A 98 -19.29 -0.50 15.25
C SER A 98 -17.87 -0.45 15.78
N ALA A 99 -17.23 0.71 15.69
CA ALA A 99 -15.87 0.92 16.19
C ALA A 99 -15.88 1.56 17.60
N SER A 100 -15.11 0.98 18.52
CA SER A 100 -14.93 1.50 19.88
C SER A 100 -13.49 1.34 20.35
N VAL A 101 -12.97 2.32 21.08
CA VAL A 101 -11.69 2.18 21.79
C VAL A 101 -11.81 1.13 22.90
N SER A 102 -10.89 0.17 22.90
CA SER A 102 -10.78 -0.85 23.94
C SER A 102 -9.84 -0.41 25.05
N GLU A 103 -10.20 -0.77 26.28
CA GLU A 103 -9.33 -0.63 27.46
C GLU A 103 -8.15 -1.60 27.41
N CYS A 104 -8.23 -2.67 26.61
CA CYS A 104 -7.16 -3.64 26.44
C CYS A 104 -6.16 -3.14 25.37
N THR A 105 -4.95 -2.80 25.82
CA THR A 105 -3.86 -2.36 24.94
C THR A 105 -3.24 -3.49 24.11
N GLU A 106 -3.56 -4.76 24.41
CA GLU A 106 -2.95 -5.89 23.72
C GLU A 106 -3.93 -6.59 22.77
N ILE A 107 -3.51 -6.68 21.50
CA ILE A 107 -4.13 -7.56 20.52
C ILE A 107 -3.84 -9.02 20.92
N PRO A 108 -4.87 -9.89 21.01
CA PRO A 108 -4.70 -11.32 21.31
C PRO A 108 -3.61 -11.96 20.43
N PRO A 109 -2.62 -12.66 21.01
CA PRO A 109 -1.47 -13.20 20.26
C PRO A 109 -1.88 -14.11 19.10
N GLN A 110 -2.91 -14.92 19.32
CA GLN A 110 -3.48 -15.88 18.36
C GLN A 110 -4.10 -15.25 17.11
N SER A 111 -4.28 -13.93 17.08
CA SER A 111 -4.89 -13.21 15.97
C SER A 111 -3.90 -12.32 15.21
N ARG A 112 -2.62 -12.26 15.62
CA ARG A 112 -1.62 -11.38 14.99
C ARG A 112 -1.23 -11.94 13.62
N ARG A 113 -1.71 -11.31 12.55
CA ARG A 113 -1.03 -11.32 11.25
C ARG A 113 -0.02 -10.19 11.28
N ASP A 114 1.23 -10.50 11.59
CA ASP A 114 2.28 -9.52 11.37
C ASP A 114 2.38 -9.30 9.85
N ARG A 115 2.20 -8.04 9.41
CA ARG A 115 2.66 -7.58 8.09
C ARG A 115 4.19 -7.67 8.07
N TYR A 116 4.74 -8.87 8.00
CA TYR A 116 6.13 -9.09 7.64
C TYR A 116 6.22 -9.36 6.15
N LEU A 117 6.04 -8.31 5.35
CA LEU A 117 7.03 -8.14 4.29
C LEU A 117 8.27 -7.66 5.06
N LYS A 118 9.22 -8.57 5.31
CA LYS A 118 10.53 -8.17 5.83
C LYS A 118 11.02 -7.03 4.92
N ASP A 119 11.42 -5.90 5.54
CA ASP A 119 12.00 -4.76 4.82
C ASP A 119 13.16 -5.34 3.98
N PRO A 120 13.13 -5.28 2.63
CA PRO A 120 14.09 -5.99 1.77
C PRO A 120 15.55 -5.52 1.89
N LYS A 121 15.86 -4.68 2.88
CA LYS A 121 17.18 -4.10 3.13
C LYS A 121 18.23 -5.16 3.50
N ASP A 122 17.81 -6.36 3.86
CA ASP A 122 18.70 -7.50 4.07
C ASP A 122 19.05 -8.15 2.72
N THR A 123 19.91 -7.49 1.93
CA THR A 123 20.78 -8.07 0.89
C THR A 123 20.21 -9.30 0.15
N TYR A 124 19.28 -9.08 -0.78
CA TYR A 124 18.81 -10.14 -1.67
C TYR A 124 19.52 -10.05 -3.02
N THR A 125 20.21 -11.11 -3.41
CA THR A 125 20.76 -11.29 -4.76
C THR A 125 19.62 -11.65 -5.72
N ILE A 126 19.63 -11.03 -6.90
CA ILE A 126 18.58 -11.04 -7.96
C ILE A 126 18.22 -12.46 -8.50
N GLU A 127 18.89 -13.51 -8.03
CA GLU A 127 18.73 -14.89 -8.50
C GLU A 127 17.72 -15.73 -7.68
N ASP A 128 17.22 -15.23 -6.55
CA ASP A 128 16.30 -15.98 -5.68
C ASP A 128 14.83 -15.71 -6.04
N ILE A 129 14.16 -16.70 -6.67
CA ILE A 129 12.70 -16.72 -6.81
C ILE A 129 12.11 -16.94 -5.41
N HIS A 130 11.68 -15.85 -4.76
CA HIS A 130 10.93 -15.94 -3.52
C HIS A 130 9.45 -16.16 -3.82
N ILE A 131 8.96 -17.34 -3.44
CA ILE A 131 7.54 -17.69 -3.47
C ILE A 131 7.01 -17.58 -2.05
N ILE A 132 6.15 -16.59 -1.80
CA ILE A 132 5.30 -16.60 -0.61
C ILE A 132 4.01 -17.30 -1.02
N GLU A 133 3.80 -18.51 -0.50
CA GLU A 133 2.59 -19.30 -0.72
C GLU A 133 1.75 -19.33 0.56
N GLU A 134 0.49 -18.92 0.47
CA GLU A 134 -0.49 -19.07 1.55
C GLU A 134 -1.67 -19.90 1.04
N ILE A 135 -2.02 -20.95 1.80
CA ILE A 135 -3.12 -21.86 1.45
C ILE A 135 -4.28 -21.63 2.43
N GLN A 136 -5.47 -21.31 1.91
CA GLN A 136 -6.70 -21.16 2.69
C GLN A 136 -7.87 -21.83 1.98
N GLN A 137 -8.46 -22.89 2.56
CA GLN A 137 -9.68 -23.52 2.05
C GLN A 137 -9.65 -23.82 0.53
N ASN A 138 -8.57 -24.48 0.07
CA ASN A 138 -8.28 -24.81 -1.35
C ASN A 138 -7.84 -23.65 -2.25
N TRP A 139 -7.81 -22.42 -1.73
CA TRP A 139 -7.17 -21.30 -2.40
C TRP A 139 -5.68 -21.29 -2.13
N VAL A 140 -4.90 -21.02 -3.17
CA VAL A 140 -3.45 -20.83 -3.08
C VAL A 140 -3.14 -19.41 -3.56
N PHE A 141 -2.60 -18.59 -2.68
CA PHE A 141 -2.14 -17.24 -3.00
C PHE A 141 -0.64 -17.27 -3.12
N ARG A 142 -0.11 -16.88 -4.29
CA ARG A 142 1.33 -16.83 -4.52
C ARG A 142 1.78 -15.44 -4.87
N ILE A 143 2.86 -15.02 -4.24
CA ILE A 143 3.57 -13.80 -4.57
C ILE A 143 4.99 -14.22 -4.96
N HIS A 144 5.38 -13.87 -6.18
CA HIS A 144 6.66 -14.22 -6.79
C HIS A 144 7.43 -12.96 -7.14
N LEU A 145 8.74 -12.95 -6.90
CA LEU A 145 9.64 -11.95 -7.47
C LEU A 145 10.31 -12.53 -8.72
N ILE A 146 9.98 -12.02 -9.91
CA ILE A 146 10.59 -12.44 -11.18
C ILE A 146 11.46 -11.28 -11.68
N GLY A 147 12.78 -11.45 -11.65
CA GLY A 147 13.72 -10.36 -11.85
C GLY A 147 13.54 -9.28 -10.78
N LYS A 148 13.11 -8.07 -11.17
CA LYS A 148 12.82 -6.94 -10.27
C LYS A 148 11.32 -6.66 -10.09
N ASN A 149 10.45 -7.56 -10.55
CA ASN A 149 9.02 -7.33 -10.58
C ASN A 149 8.27 -8.33 -9.71
N TRP A 150 7.40 -7.80 -8.84
CA TRP A 150 6.47 -8.61 -8.07
C TRP A 150 5.28 -9.02 -8.94
N HIS A 151 5.04 -10.32 -8.98
CA HIS A 151 3.89 -10.96 -9.59
C HIS A 151 3.05 -11.57 -8.48
N SER A 152 1.72 -11.47 -8.60
CA SER A 152 0.82 -12.21 -7.72
C SER A 152 -0.12 -13.05 -8.57
N GLU A 153 -0.38 -14.27 -8.11
CA GLU A 153 -1.35 -15.16 -8.72
C GLU A 153 -2.19 -15.82 -7.63
N VAL A 154 -3.41 -16.17 -8.01
CA VAL A 154 -4.37 -16.84 -7.14
C VAL A 154 -4.83 -18.08 -7.88
N LEU A 155 -4.72 -19.21 -7.21
CA LEU A 155 -5.15 -20.49 -7.74
C LEU A 155 -6.28 -21.04 -6.90
N TYR A 156 -7.22 -21.68 -7.57
CA TYR A 156 -8.23 -22.54 -6.97
C TYR A 156 -8.28 -23.82 -7.80
N GLU A 157 -7.90 -24.93 -7.20
CA GLU A 157 -7.72 -26.21 -7.90
C GLU A 157 -6.76 -26.08 -9.10
N THR A 158 -7.26 -26.10 -10.34
CA THR A 158 -6.46 -25.96 -11.58
C THR A 158 -6.58 -24.58 -12.22
N GLU A 159 -7.50 -23.74 -11.75
CA GLU A 159 -7.79 -22.44 -12.33
C GLU A 159 -6.90 -21.34 -11.72
N ARG A 160 -6.61 -20.31 -12.52
CA ARG A 160 -5.67 -19.24 -12.13
C ARG A 160 -6.17 -17.85 -12.49
N ILE A 161 -6.00 -16.90 -11.58
CA ILE A 161 -6.10 -15.46 -11.84
C ILE A 161 -4.72 -14.83 -11.65
N ASP A 162 -4.25 -14.13 -12.68
CA ASP A 162 -2.99 -13.40 -12.69
C ASP A 162 -3.19 -11.91 -12.39
N PHE A 163 -2.31 -11.37 -11.53
CA PHE A 163 -2.18 -9.95 -11.28
C PHE A 163 -0.84 -9.51 -11.89
N PRO A 164 -0.84 -9.04 -13.16
CA PRO A 164 0.40 -8.70 -13.83
C PRO A 164 1.12 -7.58 -13.07
N ALA A 165 2.44 -7.74 -12.97
CA ALA A 165 3.31 -6.73 -12.40
C ALA A 165 3.09 -5.39 -13.10
N PRO A 166 3.19 -4.26 -12.38
CA PRO A 166 3.50 -4.11 -10.94
C PRO A 166 2.24 -4.13 -10.06
N ALA A 167 1.79 -5.33 -9.66
CA ALA A 167 0.67 -5.54 -8.76
C ALA A 167 1.05 -6.56 -7.68
N HIS A 168 0.64 -6.31 -6.44
CA HIS A 168 0.84 -7.24 -5.33
C HIS A 168 -0.40 -7.35 -4.46
N ILE A 169 -0.67 -8.56 -3.98
CA ILE A 169 -1.72 -8.81 -2.98
C ILE A 169 -1.14 -8.43 -1.61
N THR A 170 -1.71 -7.40 -0.97
CA THR A 170 -1.26 -6.96 0.37
C THR A 170 -1.95 -7.71 1.50
N SER A 171 -3.11 -8.32 1.22
CA SER A 171 -3.91 -9.08 2.18
C SER A 171 -5.01 -9.86 1.47
N GLN A 172 -5.40 -10.98 2.04
CA GLN A 172 -6.39 -11.88 1.48
C GLN A 172 -7.18 -12.62 2.56
N ALA A 173 -8.43 -12.96 2.23
CA ALA A 173 -9.35 -13.70 3.08
C ALA A 173 -10.28 -14.57 2.22
N VAL A 174 -10.69 -15.73 2.75
CA VAL A 174 -11.60 -16.66 2.06
C VAL A 174 -12.88 -16.87 2.86
N LEU A 175 -14.01 -16.79 2.16
CA LEU A 175 -15.35 -17.07 2.67
C LEU A 175 -16.07 -18.03 1.71
N GLY A 176 -16.03 -19.33 2.03
CA GLY A 176 -16.63 -20.36 1.17
C GLY A 176 -15.91 -20.45 -0.18
N ASN A 177 -16.63 -20.25 -1.27
CA ASN A 177 -16.10 -20.27 -2.63
C ASN A 177 -15.66 -18.88 -3.13
N VAL A 178 -15.51 -17.90 -2.23
CA VAL A 178 -15.08 -16.54 -2.57
C VAL A 178 -13.79 -16.19 -1.84
N ALA A 179 -12.80 -15.72 -2.57
CA ALA A 179 -11.59 -15.09 -2.03
C ALA A 179 -11.63 -13.58 -2.26
N ALA A 180 -11.40 -12.80 -1.21
CA ALA A 180 -11.28 -11.36 -1.28
C ALA A 180 -9.82 -10.94 -1.08
N MET A 181 -9.35 -10.01 -1.90
CA MET A 181 -7.95 -9.59 -1.93
C MET A 181 -7.84 -8.07 -1.94
N CYS A 182 -6.99 -7.54 -1.08
CA CYS A 182 -6.47 -6.19 -1.22
C CYS A 182 -5.35 -6.22 -2.24
N VAL A 183 -5.57 -5.56 -3.38
CA VAL A 183 -4.60 -5.50 -4.47
C VAL A 183 -4.04 -4.10 -4.51
N GLN A 184 -2.72 -4.02 -4.47
CA GLN A 184 -2.02 -2.79 -4.68
C GLN A 184 -1.26 -2.83 -6.00
N ARG A 185 -1.56 -1.85 -6.86
CA ARG A 185 -0.90 -1.62 -8.13
C ARG A 185 -0.02 -0.39 -8.02
N ALA A 186 1.22 -0.54 -8.42
CA ALA A 186 2.20 0.52 -8.47
C ALA A 186 2.39 0.88 -9.92
N ASN A 187 1.59 1.76 -10.52
CA ASN A 187 1.86 2.20 -11.90
C ASN A 187 3.28 2.76 -11.96
N LYS A 188 4.25 1.95 -12.42
CA LYS A 188 5.62 2.38 -12.68
C LYS A 188 5.62 3.46 -13.78
N ARG A 189 4.53 3.56 -14.55
CA ARG A 189 4.34 4.46 -15.69
C ARG A 189 2.89 4.95 -15.80
N PRO A 190 2.62 6.22 -16.15
CA PRO A 190 3.58 7.31 -16.26
C PRO A 190 3.92 7.89 -14.87
N TRP A 191 5.12 7.57 -14.38
CA TRP A 191 6.08 8.16 -13.44
C TRP A 191 5.74 9.31 -12.48
N THR A 192 4.55 9.89 -12.51
CA THR A 192 3.90 10.38 -11.30
C THR A 192 3.42 9.17 -10.51
N PHE A 193 4.21 8.74 -9.53
CA PHE A 193 3.85 7.57 -8.75
C PHE A 193 2.57 7.81 -7.94
N ARG A 194 1.53 7.05 -8.28
CA ARG A 194 0.30 6.98 -7.48
C ARG A 194 -0.07 5.52 -7.28
N PRO A 195 0.02 4.98 -6.06
CA PRO A 195 -0.44 3.64 -5.81
C PRO A 195 -1.95 3.58 -6.02
N LYS A 196 -2.41 2.63 -6.83
CA LYS A 196 -3.83 2.28 -6.94
C LYS A 196 -4.08 1.09 -6.04
N CYS A 197 -4.95 1.25 -5.06
CA CYS A 197 -5.39 0.18 -4.18
C CYS A 197 -6.84 -0.16 -4.53
N ASP A 198 -7.14 -1.43 -4.73
CA ASP A 198 -8.49 -1.92 -4.97
C ASP A 198 -8.75 -3.24 -4.23
N ILE A 199 -10.02 -3.58 -4.09
CA ILE A 199 -10.45 -4.90 -3.62
C ILE A 199 -10.86 -5.69 -4.85
N GLN A 200 -10.34 -6.91 -4.97
CA GLN A 200 -10.78 -7.87 -5.97
C GLN A 200 -11.38 -9.09 -5.28
N LEU A 201 -12.50 -9.55 -5.82
CA LEU A 201 -13.14 -10.80 -5.42
C LEU A 201 -12.91 -11.83 -6.52
N ALA A 202 -12.34 -12.96 -6.13
CA ALA A 202 -12.30 -14.16 -6.96
C ALA A 202 -13.40 -15.11 -6.48
N THR A 203 -14.23 -15.60 -7.39
CA THR A 203 -15.30 -16.56 -7.08
C THR A 203 -15.08 -17.83 -7.87
N ALA A 204 -14.96 -18.94 -7.14
CA ALA A 204 -14.92 -20.28 -7.70
C ALA A 204 -16.34 -20.76 -8.01
N THR A 205 -16.56 -21.13 -9.26
CA THR A 205 -17.82 -21.67 -9.78
C THR A 205 -17.57 -23.04 -10.41
N GLU A 206 -18.63 -23.78 -10.71
CA GLU A 206 -18.52 -25.04 -11.47
C GLU A 206 -17.91 -24.87 -12.88
N TYR A 207 -17.88 -23.63 -13.40
CA TYR A 207 -17.34 -23.28 -14.71
C TYR A 207 -15.95 -22.62 -14.65
N GLY A 208 -15.33 -22.56 -13.47
CA GLY A 208 -14.01 -21.98 -13.24
C GLY A 208 -14.02 -20.73 -12.38
N LEU A 209 -12.96 -19.92 -12.50
CA LEU A 209 -12.76 -18.71 -11.70
C LEU A 209 -13.29 -17.47 -12.39
N THR A 210 -14.01 -16.64 -11.63
CA THR A 210 -14.38 -15.28 -12.05
C THR A 210 -13.70 -14.26 -11.14
N SER A 211 -13.38 -13.08 -11.66
CA SER A 211 -12.80 -11.98 -10.90
C SER A 211 -13.63 -10.72 -11.07
N THR A 212 -13.97 -10.07 -9.95
CA THR A 212 -14.70 -8.80 -9.94
C THR A 212 -13.92 -7.77 -9.13
N GLN A 213 -13.64 -6.62 -9.74
CA GLN A 213 -13.09 -5.47 -9.04
C GLN A 213 -14.20 -4.68 -8.36
N ILE A 214 -14.04 -4.43 -7.05
CA ILE A 214 -14.97 -3.58 -6.29
C ILE A 214 -14.75 -2.12 -6.66
N SER A 215 -15.86 -1.40 -6.89
CA SER A 215 -15.82 0.03 -7.19
C SER A 215 -15.22 0.81 -6.03
N SER A 216 -14.56 1.92 -6.35
CA SER A 216 -13.94 2.75 -5.34
C SER A 216 -14.98 3.39 -4.42
N ILE A 217 -14.79 3.25 -3.12
CA ILE A 217 -15.68 3.78 -2.07
C ILE A 217 -15.11 5.12 -1.62
N ASP A 218 -15.88 6.20 -1.69
CA ASP A 218 -15.43 7.52 -1.23
C ASP A 218 -15.60 7.64 0.29
N ILE A 219 -14.48 7.83 0.99
CA ILE A 219 -14.42 7.95 2.44
C ILE A 219 -14.02 9.36 2.90
N GLY A 220 -14.02 10.36 2.01
CA GLY A 220 -13.54 11.71 2.33
C GLY A 220 -14.18 12.32 3.58
N HIS A 221 -15.48 12.11 3.76
CA HIS A 221 -16.24 12.58 4.92
C HIS A 221 -15.96 11.84 6.25
N LEU A 222 -15.23 10.72 6.18
CA LEU A 222 -14.89 9.86 7.32
C LEU A 222 -13.41 9.95 7.73
N CYS A 223 -12.60 10.68 6.96
CA CYS A 223 -11.17 10.76 7.13
C CYS A 223 -10.78 11.64 8.33
N TRP A 224 -9.64 11.31 8.94
CA TRP A 224 -8.99 12.20 9.90
C TRP A 224 -8.53 13.51 9.23
N PRO A 225 -8.74 14.68 9.84
CA PRO A 225 -8.39 15.96 9.22
C PRO A 225 -6.88 16.12 8.93
N ARG A 226 -6.54 16.53 7.70
CA ARG A 226 -5.16 16.74 7.22
C ARG A 226 -4.36 17.78 8.01
N GLU A 227 -5.01 18.82 8.51
CA GLU A 227 -4.37 20.02 9.08
C GLU A 227 -3.57 19.76 10.36
N ARG A 228 -3.68 18.57 10.97
CA ARG A 228 -3.13 18.26 12.29
C ARG A 228 -1.66 17.77 12.31
N ASN A 229 -0.99 17.61 11.15
CA ASN A 229 0.29 16.86 11.04
C ASN A 229 1.54 17.65 10.57
N GLY A 230 1.50 18.99 10.51
CA GLY A 230 2.55 19.80 9.87
C GLY A 230 3.99 19.66 10.41
N THR A 231 4.18 19.22 11.65
CA THR A 231 5.51 19.12 12.29
C THR A 231 6.25 17.81 12.01
N ALA A 232 5.54 16.69 11.82
CA ALA A 232 6.15 15.38 11.58
C ALA A 232 6.83 15.30 10.20
N VAL A 233 6.23 15.96 9.21
CA VAL A 233 6.68 15.96 7.81
C VAL A 233 8.14 16.42 7.66
N ARG A 234 8.57 17.45 8.40
CA ARG A 234 9.93 18.00 8.24
C ARG A 234 11.03 17.00 8.59
N ARG A 235 10.83 16.18 9.63
CA ARG A 235 11.79 15.15 10.03
C ARG A 235 11.84 14.01 9.02
N GLU A 236 10.68 13.58 8.55
CA GLU A 236 10.57 12.50 7.58
C GLU A 236 11.08 12.92 6.18
N LEU A 237 10.99 14.20 5.83
CA LEU A 237 11.53 14.75 4.58
C LEU A 237 13.04 14.55 4.46
N GLY A 238 13.81 14.75 5.53
CA GLY A 238 15.25 14.50 5.49
C GLY A 238 15.58 13.07 5.09
N GLN A 239 14.92 12.08 5.71
CA GLN A 239 15.10 10.67 5.35
C GLN A 239 14.65 10.34 3.92
N TYR A 240 13.66 11.08 3.41
CA TYR A 240 13.20 10.92 2.04
C TYR A 240 14.21 11.46 1.04
N LEU A 241 14.80 12.62 1.34
CA LEU A 241 15.83 13.22 0.50
C LEU A 241 17.08 12.34 0.43
N ASP A 242 17.46 11.68 1.53
CA ASP A 242 18.54 10.67 1.50
C ASP A 242 18.23 9.53 0.52
N PHE A 243 16.98 9.04 0.50
CA PHE A 243 16.53 8.03 -0.47
C PHE A 243 16.57 8.57 -1.91
N ALA A 244 16.04 9.78 -2.15
CA ALA A 244 16.04 10.44 -3.46
C ALA A 244 17.47 10.63 -4.01
N CYS A 245 18.40 11.07 -3.17
CA CYS A 245 19.82 11.15 -3.50
C CYS A 245 20.37 9.78 -3.88
N GLY A 246 20.07 8.74 -3.10
CA GLY A 246 20.46 7.36 -3.40
C GLY A 246 19.92 6.87 -4.77
N SER A 247 18.66 7.18 -5.09
CA SER A 247 18.07 6.86 -6.39
C SER A 247 18.78 7.57 -7.56
N LEU A 248 19.15 8.84 -7.40
CA LEU A 248 19.93 9.56 -8.43
C LEU A 248 21.35 9.02 -8.56
N TYR A 249 22.03 8.67 -7.46
CA TYR A 249 23.34 8.01 -7.54
C TYR A 249 23.26 6.68 -8.30
N ALA A 250 22.20 5.90 -8.07
CA ALA A 250 21.95 4.68 -8.82
C ALA A 250 21.73 4.98 -10.31
N ALA A 251 20.97 6.03 -10.65
CA ALA A 251 20.78 6.46 -12.03
C ALA A 251 22.10 6.89 -12.72
N ILE A 252 22.96 7.64 -12.02
CA ILE A 252 24.28 8.05 -12.52
C ILE A 252 25.12 6.81 -12.85
N SER A 253 25.08 5.78 -12.00
CA SER A 253 25.78 4.52 -12.26
C SER A 253 25.29 3.78 -13.53
N LYS A 254 24.13 4.17 -14.07
CA LYS A 254 23.54 3.66 -15.32
C LYS A 254 23.68 4.61 -16.50
N GLY A 255 24.50 5.66 -16.38
CA GLY A 255 24.78 6.61 -17.46
C GLY A 255 23.93 7.88 -17.46
N ALA A 256 23.18 8.15 -16.39
CA ALA A 256 22.54 9.44 -16.21
C ALA A 256 23.55 10.55 -15.87
N TYR A 257 23.32 11.76 -16.36
CA TYR A 257 24.13 12.94 -16.06
C TYR A 257 23.25 14.17 -15.78
N ASP A 258 23.88 15.26 -15.32
CA ASP A 258 23.20 16.50 -14.87
C ASP A 258 22.05 16.24 -13.86
N PRO A 259 22.29 15.47 -12.78
CA PRO A 259 21.25 15.11 -11.83
C PRO A 259 20.84 16.31 -10.97
N GLN A 260 19.53 16.53 -10.79
CA GLN A 260 19.01 17.57 -9.93
C GLN A 260 17.84 17.04 -9.09
N ILE A 261 17.74 17.52 -7.84
CA ILE A 261 16.57 17.30 -6.99
C ILE A 261 15.87 18.63 -6.80
N VAL A 262 14.60 18.68 -7.19
CA VAL A 262 13.74 19.85 -6.96
C VAL A 262 12.68 19.47 -5.93
N VAL A 263 12.54 20.28 -4.89
CA VAL A 263 11.54 20.08 -3.83
C VAL A 263 10.54 21.21 -3.89
N HIS A 264 9.28 20.87 -4.16
CA HIS A 264 8.18 21.83 -4.18
C HIS A 264 7.35 21.71 -2.91
N GLY A 265 7.20 22.82 -2.20
CA GLY A 265 6.47 22.87 -0.94
C GLY A 265 7.19 22.18 0.22
N ILE A 266 6.73 22.45 1.45
CA ILE A 266 7.19 21.77 2.67
C ILE A 266 5.93 21.46 3.49
N GLY A 267 5.47 20.21 3.43
CA GLY A 267 4.21 19.78 4.05
C GLY A 267 3.67 18.47 3.47
N LEU A 268 2.39 18.18 3.71
CA LEU A 268 1.74 16.99 3.15
C LEU A 268 1.69 16.99 1.61
N ASP A 269 1.65 18.18 1.03
CA ASP A 269 1.65 18.38 -0.43
C ASP A 269 3.08 18.56 -0.98
N THR A 270 4.11 18.11 -0.25
CA THR A 270 5.48 18.10 -0.77
C THR A 270 5.51 17.27 -2.05
N VAL A 271 6.18 17.79 -3.06
CA VAL A 271 6.50 17.06 -4.30
C VAL A 271 8.01 17.06 -4.46
N ILE A 272 8.58 15.90 -4.77
CA ILE A 272 10.00 15.75 -5.07
C ILE A 272 10.13 15.35 -6.53
N GLU A 273 10.96 16.08 -7.27
CA GLU A 273 11.30 15.78 -8.65
C GLU A 273 12.78 15.41 -8.75
N LEU A 274 13.06 14.32 -9.44
CA LEU A 274 14.40 13.86 -9.78
C LEU A 274 14.61 14.11 -11.27
N TRP A 275 15.46 15.08 -11.58
CA TRP A 275 15.80 15.47 -12.94
C TRP A 275 17.14 14.87 -13.33
N PHE A 276 17.26 14.41 -14.58
CA PHE A 276 18.51 13.88 -15.14
C PHE A 276 18.46 13.86 -16.68
N LYS A 277 19.59 13.59 -17.31
CA LYS A 277 19.75 13.41 -18.76
C LYS A 277 20.39 12.07 -19.07
N LEU A 278 20.20 11.57 -20.29
CA LEU A 278 20.80 10.33 -20.80
C LEU A 278 21.47 10.59 -22.15
N ASP A 279 22.70 10.11 -22.35
CA ASP A 279 23.46 10.35 -23.59
C ASP A 279 22.80 9.72 -24.82
N VAL A 280 22.09 8.62 -24.62
CA VAL A 280 21.31 7.91 -25.66
C VAL A 280 20.08 8.70 -26.13
N PHE A 281 19.67 9.73 -25.39
CA PHE A 281 18.54 10.62 -25.68
C PHE A 281 18.98 12.09 -25.62
N PRO A 282 19.84 12.55 -26.55
CA PRO A 282 20.41 13.88 -26.49
C PRO A 282 19.34 14.96 -26.62
N GLY A 283 19.40 15.97 -25.76
CA GLY A 283 18.47 17.10 -25.76
C GLY A 283 17.13 16.84 -25.06
N ILE A 284 16.98 15.69 -24.39
CA ILE A 284 15.80 15.35 -23.59
C ILE A 284 16.15 15.43 -22.10
N ASP A 285 15.41 16.25 -21.38
CA ASP A 285 15.40 16.26 -19.91
C ASP A 285 14.37 15.24 -19.39
N PHE A 286 14.80 14.37 -18.47
CA PHE A 286 13.95 13.40 -17.79
C PHE A 286 13.59 13.92 -16.40
N CYS A 287 12.33 13.78 -16.00
CA CYS A 287 11.85 14.19 -14.67
C CYS A 287 10.97 13.11 -14.05
N ARG A 288 11.42 12.50 -12.94
CA ARG A 288 10.60 11.60 -12.12
C ARG A 288 9.98 12.35 -10.95
N GLN A 289 8.66 12.38 -10.89
CA GLN A 289 7.91 13.09 -9.86
C GLN A 289 7.37 12.14 -8.78
N ASP A 290 7.47 12.54 -7.52
CA ASP A 290 7.00 11.76 -6.39
C ASP A 290 6.29 12.61 -5.33
N ILE A 291 5.35 11.99 -4.63
CA ILE A 291 4.62 12.56 -3.50
C ILE A 291 5.00 11.72 -2.26
N PRO A 292 6.04 12.14 -1.52
CA PRO A 292 6.67 11.33 -0.47
C PRO A 292 5.80 11.09 0.76
N PHE A 293 4.68 11.79 0.91
CA PHE A 293 3.85 11.71 2.11
C PHE A 293 2.41 11.34 1.76
N ASP A 294 1.82 10.48 2.60
CA ASP A 294 0.37 10.30 2.59
C ASP A 294 -0.33 11.45 3.32
N GLU A 295 -1.67 11.42 3.31
CA GLU A 295 -2.50 12.43 3.97
C GLU A 295 -2.37 12.48 5.51
N THR A 296 -1.64 11.54 6.13
CA THR A 296 -1.31 11.54 7.56
C THR A 296 0.12 12.02 7.84
N GLY A 297 0.91 12.32 6.80
CA GLY A 297 2.30 12.75 6.92
C GLY A 297 3.27 11.60 7.10
N ASN A 298 2.82 10.36 6.91
CA ASN A 298 3.69 9.20 6.88
C ASN A 298 4.44 9.14 5.55
N ILE A 299 5.66 8.62 5.57
CA ILE A 299 6.41 8.34 4.34
C ILE A 299 5.66 7.32 3.50
N ALA A 300 5.24 7.78 2.34
CA ALA A 300 4.60 7.03 1.25
C ALA A 300 5.51 7.15 0.02
N GLY A 301 4.92 7.28 -1.17
CA GLY A 301 5.67 7.47 -2.42
C GLY A 301 6.56 6.29 -2.79
N LEU A 302 7.49 6.53 -3.71
CA LEU A 302 8.38 5.50 -4.26
C LEU A 302 9.19 4.74 -3.20
N ARG A 303 9.62 5.44 -2.14
CA ARG A 303 10.37 4.83 -1.03
C ARG A 303 9.58 3.75 -0.32
N ALA A 304 8.28 3.95 -0.10
CA ALA A 304 7.44 2.98 0.59
C ALA A 304 7.22 1.69 -0.22
N TYR A 305 7.44 1.75 -1.53
CA TYR A 305 7.26 0.63 -2.45
C TYR A 305 8.57 0.08 -3.01
N THR A 306 9.72 0.54 -2.49
CA THR A 306 11.06 0.09 -2.90
C THR A 306 11.28 0.22 -4.41
N ILE A 307 10.67 1.23 -5.04
CA ILE A 307 10.79 1.44 -6.49
C ILE A 307 11.97 2.37 -6.73
N MET A 308 13.04 1.84 -7.32
CA MET A 308 14.28 2.58 -7.59
C MET A 308 14.30 3.15 -9.01
N LEU A 309 15.15 4.16 -9.27
CA LEU A 309 15.27 4.83 -10.57
C LEU A 309 16.19 4.11 -11.55
N ASP A 310 17.10 3.28 -11.06
CA ASP A 310 17.95 2.45 -11.90
C ASP A 310 17.16 1.34 -12.64
N GLU A 311 16.13 0.77 -11.98
CA GLU A 311 15.20 -0.19 -12.62
C GLU A 311 14.53 0.37 -13.86
N ASP A 312 14.38 1.68 -13.89
CA ASP A 312 13.65 2.42 -14.90
C ASP A 312 14.55 2.79 -16.09
N ILE A 313 15.86 2.95 -15.84
CA ILE A 313 16.88 3.31 -16.83
C ILE A 313 17.46 2.08 -17.53
N GLU A 314 17.59 0.94 -16.84
CA GLU A 314 18.23 -0.29 -17.36
C GLU A 314 17.49 -0.97 -18.51
N PHE A 315 16.26 -0.56 -18.81
CA PHE A 315 15.41 -1.28 -19.75
C PHE A 315 15.34 -0.60 -21.13
N SER A 316 15.33 -1.43 -22.16
CA SER A 316 14.88 -1.16 -23.55
C SER A 316 13.45 -0.57 -23.65
N ILE A 317 12.80 -0.28 -22.52
CA ILE A 317 11.45 0.25 -22.37
C ILE A 317 11.44 1.81 -22.44
N LEU A 318 12.58 2.48 -22.59
CA LEU A 318 12.61 3.88 -23.07
C LEU A 318 12.35 3.99 -24.60
N GLN A 319 12.14 2.87 -25.29
CA GLN A 319 11.87 2.85 -26.74
C GLN A 319 10.38 2.89 -27.11
N GLY A 320 9.46 2.84 -26.12
CA GLY A 320 8.01 2.85 -26.36
C GLY A 320 7.38 4.17 -25.88
N ASP A 321 6.96 4.99 -26.84
CA ASP A 321 6.08 6.16 -26.67
C ASP A 321 6.61 7.31 -25.79
N PHE A 322 7.69 7.95 -26.23
CA PHE A 322 7.91 9.35 -25.86
C PHE A 322 7.25 10.26 -26.89
N ASP A 323 6.36 11.13 -26.44
CA ASP A 323 5.99 12.31 -27.22
C ASP A 323 7.21 13.25 -27.23
N THR A 324 8.08 13.06 -28.22
CA THR A 324 9.31 13.83 -28.41
C THR A 324 9.07 15.26 -28.92
N SER A 325 7.82 15.72 -28.94
CA SER A 325 7.47 17.07 -29.37
C SER A 325 7.85 18.17 -28.36
N GLY A 326 8.28 17.81 -27.14
CA GLY A 326 8.77 18.71 -26.09
C GLY A 326 10.25 18.50 -25.72
N SER A 327 10.92 19.57 -25.26
CA SER A 327 12.31 19.52 -24.74
C SER A 327 12.42 18.84 -23.36
N VAL A 328 11.27 18.57 -22.72
CA VAL A 328 11.17 17.87 -21.44
C VAL A 328 10.29 16.66 -21.69
N ALA A 329 10.85 15.48 -21.47
CA ALA A 329 10.05 14.29 -21.35
C ALA A 329 9.63 14.21 -19.88
N TYR A 330 8.35 14.48 -19.62
CA TYR A 330 7.67 13.89 -18.47
C TYR A 330 7.60 12.41 -18.79
N VAL A 331 8.71 11.76 -18.47
CA VAL A 331 8.82 10.33 -18.40
C VAL A 331 8.06 10.04 -17.15
#